data_AF-A0A519HX94-F1
#
_entry.id   AF-A0A519HX94-F1
#
_cell.length_a   1.000
_cell.length_b   1.000
_cell.length_c   1.000
_cell.angle_alpha   90.00
_cell.angle_beta   90.00
_cell.angle_gamma   90.00
#
_symmetry.space_group_name_H-M   'P 1'
#
loop_
_entity.id
_entity.type
_entity.pdbx_description
1 polymer ?
#
loop_
_entity_poly.entity_id
_entity_poly.type
_entity_poly.pdbx_seq_one_letter_code
_entity_poly.pdbx_strand_id
1 'polypeptide(L)' 'MPRYQLNYLSRPGAHEVVDADTPDDAEDLARRRLLFSEPGFAIAILFEGVELNRIIQRSKRRAREPRAAL' A
#
# COMPACT_ATOMS: atom_id res chain seq x y z
N MET A 1 13.10 12.91 -12.05
CA MET A 1 12.48 12.44 -10.79
C MET A 1 12.74 10.95 -10.67
N PRO A 2 13.08 10.46 -9.47
CA PRO A 2 13.27 9.02 -9.24
C PRO A 2 12.00 8.24 -9.63
N ARG A 3 12.19 7.08 -10.23
CA ARG A 3 11.08 6.20 -10.66
C ARG A 3 10.94 5.06 -9.67
N TYR A 4 9.77 5.00 -9.04
CA TYR A 4 9.40 3.91 -8.16
C TYR A 4 8.41 2.99 -8.87
N GLN A 5 8.41 1.73 -8.49
CA GLN A 5 7.49 0.74 -9.02
C GLN A 5 6.60 0.23 -7.89
N LEU A 6 5.29 0.43 -8.04
CA LEU A 6 4.27 -0.13 -7.18
C LEU A 6 3.87 -1.50 -7.75
N ASN A 7 4.29 -2.56 -7.08
CA ASN A 7 3.99 -3.93 -7.47
C ASN A 7 2.77 -4.45 -6.69
N TYR A 8 1.69 -4.76 -7.39
CA TYR A 8 0.43 -5.17 -6.79
C TYR A 8 0.48 -6.68 -6.51
N LEU A 9 0.97 -7.08 -5.34
CA LEU A 9 1.23 -8.48 -4.99
C LEU A 9 -0.01 -9.38 -5.06
N SER A 10 -1.19 -8.80 -4.91
CA SER A 10 -2.47 -9.52 -5.01
C SER A 10 -2.93 -9.74 -6.45
N ARG A 11 -2.24 -9.16 -7.45
CA ARG A 11 -2.55 -9.29 -8.88
C ARG A 11 -1.26 -9.63 -9.65
N PRO A 12 -1.04 -10.90 -9.99
CA PRO A 12 0.19 -11.34 -10.66
C PRO A 12 0.48 -10.52 -11.93
N GLY A 13 1.68 -9.96 -12.04
CA GLY A 13 2.13 -9.16 -13.18
C GLY A 13 1.65 -7.71 -13.20
N ALA A 14 0.72 -7.31 -12.32
CA ALA A 14 0.28 -5.93 -12.23
C ALA A 14 1.31 -5.08 -11.48
N HIS A 15 1.87 -4.09 -12.18
CA HIS A 15 2.73 -3.08 -11.59
C HIS A 15 2.45 -1.72 -12.22
N GLU A 16 2.73 -0.66 -11.48
CA GLU A 16 2.63 0.72 -11.92
C GLU A 16 3.97 1.40 -11.66
N VAL A 17 4.47 2.17 -12.63
CA VAL A 17 5.64 3.03 -12.43
C VAL A 17 5.13 4.41 -12.07
N VAL A 18 5.62 4.96 -10.96
CA VAL A 18 5.26 6.29 -10.47
C VAL A 18 6.51 7.16 -10.39
N ASP A 19 6.37 8.41 -10.82
CA ASP A 19 7.37 9.44 -10.56
C ASP A 19 7.11 10.00 -9.15
N ALA A 20 8.10 9.89 -8.27
CA ALA A 20 8.03 10.42 -6.91
C ALA A 20 9.39 11.00 -6.52
N ASP A 21 9.39 12.08 -5.74
CA ASP A 21 10.63 12.73 -5.32
C ASP A 21 11.34 11.96 -4.19
N THR A 22 10.55 11.29 -3.33
CA THR A 22 11.05 10.51 -2.19
C THR A 22 10.36 9.15 -2.06
N PRO A 23 10.95 8.21 -1.29
CA PRO A 23 10.29 6.94 -0.96
C PRO A 23 8.97 7.14 -0.20
N ASP A 24 8.88 8.15 0.67
CA ASP A 24 7.67 8.48 1.41
C ASP A 24 6.54 8.95 0.47
N ASP A 25 6.85 9.73 -0.56
CA ASP A 25 5.86 10.14 -1.57
C ASP A 25 5.32 8.92 -2.34
N ALA A 26 6.20 7.98 -2.70
CA ALA A 26 5.80 6.72 -3.34
C ALA A 26 4.94 5.87 -2.40
N GLU A 27 5.23 5.90 -1.09
CA GLU A 27 4.43 5.24 -0.06
C GLU A 27 3.03 5.85 0.04
N ASP A 28 2.91 7.18 0.06
CA ASP A 28 1.63 7.87 0.08
C ASP A 28 0.78 7.56 -1.16
N LEU A 29 1.40 7.49 -2.34
CA LEU A 29 0.73 7.03 -3.56
C LEU A 29 0.23 5.59 -3.41
N ALA A 30 1.06 4.67 -2.93
CA ALA A 30 0.67 3.28 -2.68
C ALA A 30 -0.50 3.18 -1.67
N ARG A 31 -0.46 3.94 -0.57
CA ARG A 31 -1.55 4.01 0.42
C ARG A 31 -2.85 4.50 -0.20
N ARG A 32 -2.80 5.53 -1.05
CA ARG A 32 -3.98 6.04 -1.77
C ARG A 32 -4.58 4.98 -2.70
N ARG A 33 -3.74 4.19 -3.38
CA ARG A 33 -4.20 3.05 -4.21
C ARG A 33 -4.88 1.97 -3.36
N LEU A 34 -4.39 1.72 -2.15
CA LEU A 34 -4.98 0.73 -1.24
C LEU A 34 -6.32 1.16 -0.62
N LEU A 35 -6.63 2.46 -0.55
CA LEU A 35 -7.88 2.95 0.08
C LEU A 35 -9.15 2.34 -0.51
N PHE A 36 -9.13 2.00 -1.80
CA PHE A 36 -10.27 1.41 -2.53
C PHE A 36 -10.12 -0.09 -2.79
N SER A 37 -9.06 -0.70 -2.26
CA SER A 37 -8.78 -2.12 -2.47
C SER A 37 -9.37 -2.99 -1.37
N GLU A 38 -9.59 -4.26 -1.70
CA GLU A 38 -10.09 -5.26 -0.75
C GLU A 38 -9.13 -5.46 0.42
N PRO A 39 -9.62 -5.84 1.61
CA PRO A 39 -8.75 -6.25 2.69
C PRO A 39 -7.84 -7.40 2.29
N GLY A 40 -6.57 -7.34 2.70
CA GLY A 40 -5.53 -8.28 2.29
C GLY A 40 -4.83 -7.89 0.98
N PHE A 41 -5.30 -6.85 0.28
CA PHE A 41 -4.60 -6.31 -0.87
C PHE A 41 -3.23 -5.73 -0.46
N ALA A 42 -2.16 -6.11 -1.14
CA ALA A 42 -0.82 -5.65 -0.82
C ALA A 42 -0.11 -5.00 -2.02
N ILE A 43 0.65 -3.93 -1.74
CA ILE A 43 1.50 -3.23 -2.70
C ILE A 43 2.92 -3.21 -2.14
N ALA A 44 3.88 -3.69 -2.92
CA ALA A 44 5.31 -3.50 -2.66
C ALA A 44 5.82 -2.30 -3.45
N ILE A 45 6.65 -1.48 -2.82
CA ILE A 45 7.28 -0.30 -3.41
C ILE A 45 8.72 -0.67 -3.72
N LEU A 46 9.08 -0.62 -4.99
CA LEU A 46 10.42 -0.94 -5.47
C LEU A 46 11.09 0.32 -6.00
N PHE A 47 12.40 0.41 -5.83
CA PHE A 47 13.26 1.39 -6.48
C PHE A 47 14.42 0.66 -7.14
N GLU A 48 14.61 0.86 -8.44
CA GLU A 48 15.63 0.15 -9.25
C GLU A 48 15.60 -1.38 -9.07
N GLY A 49 14.40 -1.95 -8.89
CA GLY A 49 14.20 -3.39 -8.69
C GLY A 49 14.39 -3.89 -7.26
N VAL A 50 14.76 -3.02 -6.32
CA VAL A 50 14.91 -3.35 -4.89
C VAL A 50 13.63 -3.00 -4.15
N GLU A 51 13.03 -3.95 -3.42
CA GLU A 51 11.88 -3.69 -2.54
C GLU A 51 12.32 -2.81 -1.35
N LEU A 52 11.77 -1.60 -1.28
CA LEU A 52 12.03 -0.66 -0.20
C LEU A 52 11.05 -0.85 0.96
N ASN A 53 9.76 -0.97 0.63
CA ASN A 53 8.71 -1.11 1.61
C ASN A 53 7.51 -1.90 1.04
N ARG A 54 6.65 -2.39 1.92
CA ARG A 54 5.44 -3.15 1.59
C ARG A 54 4.27 -2.71 2.45
N ILE A 55 3.17 -2.39 1.81
CA ILE A 55 1.94 -1.95 2.47
C ILE A 55 0.86 -2.99 2.24
N ILE A 56 0.19 -3.40 3.32
CA ILE A 56 -0.92 -4.35 3.28
C ILE A 56 -2.18 -3.63 3.76
N GLN A 57 -3.23 -3.65 2.94
CA GLN A 57 -4.54 -3.15 3.30
C GLN A 57 -5.12 -4.02 4.40
N ARG A 58 -5.08 -3.54 5.63
CA ARG A 58 -5.70 -4.25 6.75
C ARG A 58 -7.21 -4.07 6.65
N SER A 59 -7.95 -5.14 6.95
CA SER A 59 -9.39 -5.04 7.17
C SER A 59 -9.63 -3.95 8.21
N LYS A 60 -10.45 -2.95 7.89
CA LYS A 60 -11.00 -2.03 8.88
C LYS A 60 -11.91 -2.84 9.80
N ARG A 61 -11.32 -3.66 10.67
CA ARG A 61 -12.02 -4.24 11.80
C ARG A 61 -12.36 -3.03 12.66
N ARG A 62 -13.60 -2.53 12.51
CA ARG A 62 -14.18 -1.54 13.42
C ARG A 62 -13.79 -1.99 14.82
N ALA A 63 -12.99 -1.18 15.50
CA ALA A 63 -12.88 -1.24 16.94
C ALA A 63 -14.27 -0.92 17.47
N ARG A 64 -15.14 -1.94 17.52
CA ARG A 64 -16.33 -1.90 18.33
C ARG A 64 -15.80 -2.16 19.73
N GLU A 65 -15.36 -1.10 20.40
CA GLU A 65 -15.20 -1.14 21.84
C GLU A 65 -16.51 -1.68 22.41
N PRO A 66 -16.51 -2.77 23.21
CA PRO A 66 -17.68 -3.07 23.99
C PRO A 66 -17.86 -1.87 24.92
N ARG A 67 -18.98 -1.15 24.76
CA ARG A 67 -19.49 -0.32 25.85
C ARG A 67 -19.67 -1.25 27.03
N ALA A 68 -18.71 -1.23 27.95
CA ALA A 68 -18.93 -1.74 29.29
C ALA A 68 -20.00 -0.84 29.89
N ALA A 69 -21.24 -1.31 29.84
CA ALA A 69 -22.28 -0.86 30.72
C ALA A 69 -21.99 -1.49 32.08
N LEU A 70 -21.79 -0.66 33.11
CA LEU A 70 -22.19 -0.87 34.51
C LEU A 70 -21.79 0.35 35.33
#